data_AF-A0A352RGV2-F1
#
_entry.id   AF-A0A352RGV2-F1
#
_cell.length_a   1.000
_cell.length_b   1.000
_cell.length_c   1.000
_cell.angle_alpha   90.00
_cell.angle_beta   90.00
_cell.angle_gamma   90.00
#
_symmetry.space_group_name_H-M   'P 1'
#
loop_
_entity.id
_entity.type
_entity.pdbx_description
1 polymer ?
#
loop_
_entity_poly.entity_id
_entity_poly.type
_entity_poly.pdbx_seq_one_letter_code
_entity_poly.pdbx_strand_id
1 'polypeptide(L)' 'TNNRFSGVINVQNIRNPIEAAALLSGEKHSILSSAQATEFCRTKGIPEYNPETEFRLH' A
#
# COMPACT_ATOMS: atom_id res chain seq x y z
N THR A 1 1.22 15.32 -20.50
CA THR A 1 1.15 14.95 -19.07
C THR A 1 0.50 13.58 -18.98
N ASN A 2 1.26 12.53 -18.62
CA ASN A 2 0.69 11.19 -18.48
C ASN A 2 0.00 11.11 -17.10
N ASN A 3 -1.27 11.46 -17.04
CA ASN A 3 -2.10 11.38 -15.82
C ASN A 3 -2.36 9.91 -15.43
N ARG A 4 -1.32 9.20 -14.99
CA ARG A 4 -1.45 7.84 -14.46
C ARG A 4 -1.94 7.94 -13.03
N PHE A 5 -3.20 7.55 -12.83
CA PHE A 5 -3.74 7.33 -11.50
C PHE A 5 -3.08 6.08 -10.89
N SER A 6 -2.77 6.13 -9.60
CA SER A 6 -2.23 4.97 -8.88
C SER A 6 -2.83 4.89 -7.48
N GLY A 7 -3.22 3.70 -7.06
CA GLY A 7 -3.89 3.53 -5.78
C GLY A 7 -3.73 2.14 -5.19
N VAL A 8 -3.63 2.10 -3.86
CA VAL A 8 -3.69 0.87 -3.07
C VAL A 8 -4.94 0.90 -2.20
N ILE A 9 -5.71 -0.18 -2.20
CA ILE A 9 -6.98 -0.28 -1.48
C ILE A 9 -6.87 -1.39 -0.45
N ASN A 10 -7.29 -1.14 0.80
CA ASN A 10 -7.31 -2.15 1.87
C ASN A 10 -5.94 -2.82 2.10
N VAL A 11 -4.85 -2.04 2.01
CA VAL A 11 -3.50 -2.52 2.35
C VAL A 11 -3.40 -2.70 3.86
N GLN A 12 -2.81 -3.81 4.28
CA GLN A 12 -2.69 -4.20 5.69
C GLN A 12 -1.24 -4.18 6.12
N ASN A 13 -0.99 -3.96 7.42
CA ASN A 13 0.33 -3.98 8.04
C ASN A 13 1.35 -3.01 7.41
N ILE A 14 0.89 -1.85 6.93
CA ILE A 14 1.75 -0.82 6.33
C ILE A 14 1.54 0.50 7.04
N ARG A 15 2.65 1.15 7.40
CA ARG A 15 2.64 2.46 8.07
C ARG A 15 2.17 3.58 7.15
N ASN A 16 2.69 3.59 5.91
CA ASN A 16 2.53 4.67 4.95
C ASN A 16 1.99 4.16 3.60
N PRO A 17 0.67 3.95 3.45
CA PRO A 17 0.07 3.47 2.19
C PRO A 17 0.35 4.35 0.97
N ILE A 18 0.62 5.65 1.17
CA ILE A 18 0.90 6.59 0.09
C ILE A 18 2.22 6.28 -0.64
N GLU A 19 3.22 5.75 0.08
CA GLU A 19 4.49 5.35 -0.52
C GLU A 19 4.29 4.13 -1.44
N ALA A 20 3.42 3.20 -1.04
CA ALA A 20 3.04 2.06 -1.87
C ALA A 20 2.32 2.51 -3.15
N ALA A 21 1.41 3.48 -3.09
CA ALA A 21 0.74 4.03 -4.26
C ALA A 21 1.72 4.73 -5.23
N ALA A 22 2.72 5.44 -4.70
CA ALA A 22 3.76 6.08 -5.51
C ALA A 22 4.65 5.05 -6.23
N LEU A 23 5.04 3.96 -5.54
CA LEU A 23 5.77 2.86 -6.16
C LEU A 23 4.97 2.17 -7.27
N LEU A 24 3.65 2.09 -7.10
CA LEU A 24 2.73 1.51 -8.08
C LEU A 24 2.62 2.36 -9.35
N SER A 25 2.85 3.67 -9.29
CA SER A 25 2.84 4.54 -10.48
C SER A 25 3.86 4.15 -11.55
N GLY A 26 4.97 3.50 -11.15
CA GLY A 26 6.00 3.00 -12.06
C GLY A 26 5.71 1.61 -12.65
N GLU A 27 4.74 0.88 -12.11
CA GLU A 27 4.42 -0.49 -12.52
C GLU A 27 3.41 -0.56 -13.67
N LYS A 28 3.24 -1.72 -14.29
CA LYS A 28 2.21 -1.89 -15.33
C LYS A 28 0.78 -1.74 -14.78
N HIS A 29 0.58 -2.14 -13.52
CA HIS A 29 -0.71 -2.10 -12.84
C HIS A 29 -0.86 -0.79 -12.07
N SER A 30 -1.97 -0.09 -12.25
CA SER A 30 -2.25 1.18 -11.58
C SER A 30 -3.03 1.03 -10.27
N ILE A 31 -3.70 -0.10 -10.03
CA ILE A 31 -4.51 -0.30 -8.83
C ILE A 31 -4.27 -1.70 -8.28
N LEU A 32 -3.97 -1.79 -6.98
CA LEU A 32 -3.86 -3.04 -6.25
C LEU A 32 -4.74 -3.01 -5.00
N SER A 33 -5.26 -4.16 -4.59
CA SER A 33 -6.14 -4.26 -3.44
C SER A 33 -5.83 -5.44 -2.53
N SER A 34 -6.15 -5.30 -1.24
CA SER A 34 -6.16 -6.36 -0.24
C SER A 34 -4.82 -7.12 -0.22
N ALA A 35 -4.84 -8.45 -0.33
CA ALA A 35 -3.65 -9.29 -0.29
C ALA A 35 -2.58 -8.91 -1.33
N GLN A 36 -3.00 -8.55 -2.55
CA GLN A 36 -2.06 -8.18 -3.62
C GLN A 36 -1.36 -6.84 -3.32
N ALA A 37 -2.06 -5.89 -2.68
CA ALA A 37 -1.46 -4.64 -2.26
C ALA A 37 -0.44 -4.87 -1.14
N THR A 38 -0.78 -5.71 -0.14
CA THR A 38 0.14 -6.04 0.96
C THR A 38 1.38 -6.80 0.46
N GLU A 39 1.20 -7.77 -0.43
CA GLU A 39 2.31 -8.52 -1.04
C GLU A 39 3.20 -7.61 -1.89
N PHE A 40 2.62 -6.69 -2.66
CA PHE A 40 3.38 -5.69 -3.40
C PHE A 40 4.25 -4.84 -2.48
N CYS A 41 3.72 -4.38 -1.34
CA CYS A 41 4.49 -3.61 -0.37
C CYS A 41 5.67 -4.42 0.19
N ARG A 42 5.44 -5.70 0.52
CA ARG A 42 6.48 -6.61 1.02
C ARG A 42 7.59 -6.86 0.00
N THR A 43 7.22 -7.11 -1.27
CA THR A 43 8.19 -7.35 -2.36
C THR A 43 9.02 -6.12 -2.70
N LYS A 44 8.46 -4.91 -2.52
CA LYS A 44 9.18 -3.64 -2.67
C LYS A 44 10.03 -3.25 -1.45
N GLY A 45 10.03 -4.07 -0.39
CA GLY A 45 10.83 -3.85 0.81
C GLY A 45 10.24 -2.85 1.81
N ILE A 46 8.93 -2.57 1.73
CA ILE A 46 8.25 -1.79 2.78
C ILE A 46 8.14 -2.69 4.03
N PRO A 47 8.63 -2.23 5.19
CA PRO A 47 8.58 -3.02 6.41
C PRO A 47 7.14 -3.24 6.87
N GLU A 48 6.87 -4.42 7.42
CA GLU A 48 5.59 -4.68 8.09
C GLU A 48 5.50 -3.83 9.36
N TYR A 49 4.37 -3.17 9.53
CA TYR A 49 4.06 -2.31 10.64
C TYR A 49 2.63 -2.58 11.10
N ASN A 50 2.42 -2.91 12.37
CA ASN A 50 1.06 -3.03 12.90
C ASN A 50 0.45 -1.62 13.08
N PRO A 51 -0.59 -1.23 12.30
CA PRO A 51 -1.23 0.07 12.43
C PRO A 51 -2.27 0.12 13.56
N GLU A 52 -2.50 -0.98 14.27
CA GLU A 52 -3.39 -1.04 15.43
C GLU A 52 -2.76 -0.29 16.60
N THR A 53 -3.50 0.71 17.09
CA THR A 53 -3.18 1.40 18.33
C THR A 53 -4.21 0.97 19.38
N GLU A 54 -3.82 0.96 20.65
CA GLU A 54 -4.72 0.60 21.77
C GLU A 54 -6.01 1.44 21.78
N PHE A 55 -5.95 2.67 21.25
CA PHE A 55 -7.10 3.56 21.09
C PHE A 55 -8.24 2.97 20.22
N ARG A 56 -7.94 2.01 19.34
CA ARG A 56 -8.93 1.41 18.43
C ARG A 56 -9.57 0.14 18.99
N LEU A 57 -9.10 -0.37 20.15
CA LEU A 57 -9.59 -1.59 20.81
C LEU A 57 -10.69 -1.30 21.87
N HIS A 58 -11.07 -0.04 22.07
CA HIS A 58 -12.09 0.41 23.03
C HIS A 58 -13.31 0.99 22.31
#